data_AF-U1GKS8-F1
#
_entry.id   AF-U1GKS8-F1
#
_cell.length_a   1.000
_cell.length_b   1.000
_cell.length_c   1.000
_cell.angle_alpha   90.00
_cell.angle_beta   90.00
_cell.angle_gamma   90.00
#
_symmetry.space_group_name_H-M   'P 1'
#
loop_
_entity.id
_entity.type
_entity.pdbx_description
1 polymer ?
#
loop_
_entity_poly.entity_id
_entity_poly.type
_entity_poly.pdbx_seq_one_letter_code
_entity_poly.pdbx_strand_id
1 'polypeptide(L)'
;MTSVYLIHVHDDVPNLRRANAAGDRLKQKEAFAEIYIGLGWETPRVIQLMMRAENFYSDELVQVKLQEWSQNRVVLLGDAAWAPSPFTGEGNQLAIIGA
;
A
#
# COMPACT_ATOMS: atom_id res chain seq x y z
N MET A 1 0.30 -9.14 19.53
CA MET A 1 0.16 -7.96 18.66
C MET A 1 -0.51 -8.45 17.38
N THR A 2 -1.73 -7.99 17.10
CA THR A 2 -2.52 -8.47 15.95
C THR A 2 -2.38 -7.48 14.82
N SER A 3 -1.91 -7.94 13.66
CA SER A 3 -1.88 -7.15 12.42
C SER A 3 -3.00 -7.61 11.50
N VAL A 4 -3.62 -6.66 10.81
CA VAL A 4 -4.68 -6.92 9.83
C VAL A 4 -4.30 -6.22 8.53
N TYR A 5 -4.46 -6.91 7.41
CA TYR A 5 -4.24 -6.36 6.08
C TYR A 5 -5.58 -6.21 5.37
N LEU A 6 -5.86 -5.00 4.88
CA LEU A 6 -6.99 -4.73 4.00
C LEU A 6 -6.44 -4.49 2.60
N ILE A 7 -6.94 -5.24 1.62
CA ILE A 7 -6.45 -5.21 0.25
C ILE A 7 -7.66 -5.05 -0.67
N HIS A 8 -7.67 -3.95 -1.42
CA HIS A 8 -8.70 -3.61 -2.39
C HIS A 8 -8.09 -3.66 -3.79
N VAL A 9 -8.56 -4.55 -4.66
CA VAL A 9 -7.94 -4.86 -5.97
C VAL A 9 -8.87 -4.52 -7.15
N HIS A 10 -10.14 -4.27 -6.89
CA HIS A 10 -11.18 -4.05 -7.91
C HIS A 10 -11.62 -2.59 -7.91
N ASP A 11 -11.90 -1.99 -9.07
CA ASP A 11 -12.37 -0.60 -9.22
C ASP A 11 -11.45 0.48 -8.63
N ASP A 12 -11.31 1.57 -9.39
CA ASP A 12 -10.60 2.75 -8.88
C ASP A 12 -11.40 3.38 -7.73
N VAL A 13 -10.71 3.74 -6.64
CA VAL A 13 -11.29 4.49 -5.51
C VAL A 13 -10.61 5.86 -5.44
N PRO A 14 -11.13 6.87 -6.17
CA PRO A 14 -10.46 8.17 -6.30
C PRO A 14 -10.21 8.86 -4.95
N ASN A 15 -11.10 8.67 -3.98
CA ASN A 15 -10.94 9.25 -2.64
C ASN A 15 -9.76 8.63 -1.89
N LEU A 16 -9.57 7.31 -1.97
CA LEU A 16 -8.43 6.63 -1.38
C LEU A 16 -7.13 7.04 -2.07
N ARG A 17 -7.10 7.09 -3.41
CA ARG A 17 -5.93 7.57 -4.16
C ARG A 17 -5.51 8.98 -3.75
N ARG A 18 -6.47 9.92 -3.70
CA ARG A 18 -6.20 11.30 -3.26
C ARG A 18 -5.70 11.35 -1.83
N ALA A 19 -6.27 10.54 -0.94
CA ALA A 19 -5.84 10.48 0.46
C ALA A 19 -4.42 9.89 0.60
N ASN A 20 -4.07 8.88 -0.20
CA ASN A 20 -2.70 8.34 -0.30
C ASN A 20 -1.73 9.43 -0.79
N ALA A 21 -2.04 10.09 -1.91
CA ALA A 21 -1.19 11.15 -2.47
C ALA A 21 -1.00 12.35 -1.52
N ALA A 22 -2.01 12.69 -0.72
CA ALA A 22 -1.94 13.76 0.26
C ALA A 22 -1.26 13.34 1.59
N GLY A 23 -1.02 12.05 1.82
CA GLY A 23 -0.53 11.53 3.10
C GLY A 23 -1.49 11.72 4.28
N ASP A 24 -2.78 11.95 4.01
CA ASP A 24 -3.79 12.24 5.03
C ASP A 24 -4.34 10.93 5.63
N ARG A 25 -3.73 10.50 6.74
CA ARG A 25 -4.06 9.23 7.40
C ARG A 25 -5.52 9.11 7.83
N LEU A 26 -6.15 10.21 8.23
CA LEU A 26 -7.56 10.16 8.64
C LEU A 26 -8.44 9.87 7.42
N LYS A 27 -8.23 10.59 6.31
CA LYS A 27 -8.96 10.36 5.07
C LYS A 27 -8.70 8.98 4.47
N GLN A 28 -7.49 8.43 4.61
CA GLN A 28 -7.19 7.06 4.19
C GLN A 28 -8.04 6.06 4.97
N LYS A 29 -8.08 6.18 6.31
CA LYS A 29 -8.89 5.31 7.17
C LYS A 29 -10.39 5.45 6.88
N GLU A 30 -10.89 6.66 6.65
CA GLU A 30 -12.28 6.91 6.27
C GLU A 30 -12.61 6.24 4.93
N ALA A 31 -11.76 6.40 3.91
CA ALA A 31 -11.94 5.75 2.61
C ALA A 31 -11.95 4.22 2.74
N PHE A 32 -11.06 3.63 3.54
CA PHE A 32 -11.10 2.20 3.84
C PHE A 32 -12.37 1.80 4.59
N ALA A 33 -12.84 2.59 5.56
CA ALA A 33 -14.08 2.31 6.25
C ALA A 33 -15.27 2.29 5.29
N GLU A 34 -15.32 3.24 4.34
CA GLU A 34 -16.36 3.31 3.30
C GLU A 34 -16.34 2.12 2.35
N ILE A 35 -15.15 1.67 1.91
CA ILE A 35 -15.02 0.51 1.01
C ILE A 35 -15.53 -0.76 1.69
N TYR A 36 -15.21 -0.95 2.97
CA TYR A 36 -15.42 -2.22 3.66
C TYR A 36 -16.71 -2.28 4.50
N ILE A 37 -17.40 -1.15 4.72
CA ILE A 37 -18.63 -1.16 5.52
C ILE A 37 -19.68 -2.10 4.90
N GLY A 38 -20.30 -2.93 5.75
CA GLY A 38 -21.37 -3.85 5.32
C GLY A 38 -20.90 -5.14 4.66
N LEU A 39 -19.60 -5.40 4.49
CA LEU A 39 -19.08 -6.64 3.90
C LEU A 39 -19.18 -7.88 4.83
N GLY A 40 -19.66 -7.72 6.07
CA GLY A 40 -19.88 -8.82 7.02
C GLY A 40 -18.62 -9.32 7.73
N TRP A 41 -18.68 -10.54 8.28
CA TRP A 41 -17.61 -11.17 9.08
C TRP A 41 -17.07 -10.24 10.18
N GLU A 42 -15.76 -10.08 10.30
CA GLU A 42 -15.07 -9.26 11.29
C GLU A 42 -14.90 -7.80 10.86
N THR A 43 -15.47 -7.42 9.71
CA THR A 43 -15.25 -6.09 9.13
C THR A 43 -15.64 -4.94 10.06
N PRO A 44 -16.79 -4.99 10.79
CA PRO A 44 -17.11 -3.95 11.77
C PRO A 44 -16.03 -3.82 12.87
N ARG A 45 -15.48 -4.95 13.35
CA ARG A 45 -14.42 -4.98 14.36
C ARG A 45 -13.12 -4.42 13.80
N VAL A 46 -12.74 -4.81 12.58
CA VAL A 46 -11.52 -4.34 11.91
C VAL A 46 -11.57 -2.84 11.65
N ILE A 47 -12.68 -2.30 11.13
CA ILE A 47 -12.86 -0.86 10.91
C ILE A 47 -12.73 -0.09 12.22
N GLN A 48 -13.38 -0.56 13.30
CA GLN A 48 -13.30 0.09 14.61
C GLN A 48 -11.85 0.16 15.14
N LEU A 49 -11.11 -0.94 15.01
CA LEU A 49 -9.71 -1.01 15.44
C LEU A 49 -8.79 -0.17 14.55
N MET A 50 -9.01 -0.18 13.24
CA MET A 50 -8.28 0.63 12.25
C MET A 50 -8.37 2.12 12.58
N MET A 51 -9.57 2.61 12.92
CA MET A 51 -9.77 4.02 13.28
C MET A 51 -8.90 4.44 14.49
N ARG A 52 -8.68 3.54 15.45
CA ARG A 52 -7.91 3.80 16.68
C ARG A 52 -6.42 3.48 16.57
N ALA A 53 -5.98 2.78 15.52
CA ALA A 53 -4.60 2.36 15.36
C ALA A 53 -3.65 3.55 15.12
N GLU A 54 -2.60 3.68 15.92
CA GLU A 54 -1.58 4.72 15.77
C GLU A 54 -0.54 4.39 14.69
N ASN A 55 -0.37 3.10 14.40
CA ASN A 55 0.61 2.55 13.45
C ASN A 55 0.00 2.17 12.09
N PHE A 56 -1.10 2.83 11.69
CA PHE A 56 -1.75 2.58 10.41
C PHE A 56 -0.85 3.00 9.23
N TYR A 57 -0.79 2.14 8.20
CA TYR A 57 -0.11 2.40 6.94
C TYR A 57 -1.06 2.06 5.78
N SER A 58 -1.04 2.88 4.73
CA SER A 58 -1.83 2.74 3.53
C SER A 58 -1.03 3.24 2.35
N ASP A 59 -1.07 2.49 1.25
CA ASP A 59 -0.44 2.84 -0.01
C ASP A 59 -1.12 2.10 -1.17
N GLU A 60 -0.81 2.49 -2.39
CA GLU A 60 -1.27 1.79 -3.59
C GLU A 60 -0.42 0.55 -3.89
N LEU A 61 -1.07 -0.49 -4.42
CA LEU A 61 -0.39 -1.70 -4.88
C LEU A 61 0.12 -1.48 -6.30
N VAL A 62 1.35 -0.99 -6.43
CA VAL A 62 1.96 -0.63 -7.72
C VAL A 62 3.21 -1.44 -8.02
N GLN A 63 3.61 -1.44 -9.29
CA GLN A 63 4.89 -1.97 -9.77
C GLN A 63 5.68 -0.88 -10.47
N VAL A 64 6.98 -0.78 -10.19
CA VAL A 64 7.89 0.11 -10.92
C VAL A 64 8.42 -0.64 -12.14
N LYS A 65 8.17 -0.09 -13.34
CA LYS A 65 8.61 -0.66 -14.61
C LYS A 65 9.35 0.41 -15.41
N LEU A 66 10.68 0.34 -15.41
CA LEU A 66 11.56 1.26 -16.13
C LEU A 66 12.35 0.48 -17.19
N GLN A 67 12.68 1.14 -18.30
CA GLN A 67 13.54 0.55 -19.33
C GLN A 67 15.02 0.55 -18.93
N GLU A 68 15.44 1.57 -18.18
CA GLU A 68 16.81 1.73 -17.66
C GLU A 68 16.74 2.16 -16.19
N TRP A 69 17.65 1.65 -15.34
CA TRP A 69 17.70 1.95 -13.90
C TRP A 69 18.87 2.86 -13.52
N SER A 70 19.64 3.34 -14.49
CA SER A 70 20.76 4.24 -14.26
C SER A 70 20.79 5.35 -15.30
N GLN A 71 21.23 6.53 -14.87
CA GLN A 71 21.49 7.65 -15.77
C GLN A 71 22.70 8.45 -15.25
N ASN A 72 23.74 8.53 -16.07
CA ASN A 72 25.02 9.15 -15.74
C ASN A 72 25.67 8.57 -14.47
N ARG A 73 25.55 9.29 -13.34
CA ARG A 73 26.15 8.92 -12.04
C ARG A 73 25.11 8.57 -10.98
N VAL A 74 23.86 8.39 -11.40
CA VAL A 74 22.74 8.07 -10.51
C VAL A 74 22.17 6.71 -10.91
N VAL A 75 21.94 5.84 -9.91
CA VAL A 75 21.33 4.52 -10.08
C VAL A 75 20.16 4.39 -9.11
N LEU A 76 19.11 3.72 -9.55
CA LEU A 76 17.98 3.30 -8.73
C LEU A 76 18.22 1.87 -8.26
N LEU A 77 17.89 1.57 -7.01
CA LEU A 77 17.99 0.23 -6.42
C LEU A 77 16.73 -0.11 -5.62
N GLY A 78 16.45 -1.40 -5.44
CA GLY A 78 15.32 -1.90 -4.66
C GLY A 78 13.97 -1.47 -5.25
N ASP A 79 13.00 -1.14 -4.38
CA ASP A 79 11.66 -0.74 -4.82
C ASP A 79 11.65 0.51 -5.70
N ALA A 80 12.64 1.39 -5.58
CA ALA A 80 12.78 2.55 -6.47
C ALA A 80 13.07 2.16 -7.93
N ALA A 81 13.59 0.95 -8.17
CA ALA A 81 13.95 0.47 -9.49
C ALA A 81 13.02 -0.64 -10.02
N TRP A 82 12.65 -1.60 -9.17
CA TRP A 82 11.95 -2.82 -9.59
C TRP A 82 10.94 -3.35 -8.58
N ALA A 83 10.23 -2.47 -7.85
CA ALA A 83 9.19 -2.90 -6.90
C ALA A 83 8.24 -3.94 -7.54
N PRO A 84 8.21 -5.19 -7.04
CA PRO A 84 7.48 -6.29 -7.70
C PRO A 84 5.99 -6.34 -7.33
N SER A 85 5.49 -5.36 -6.54
CA SER A 85 4.21 -5.35 -5.81
C SER A 85 4.19 -6.28 -4.58
N PRO A 86 3.54 -5.87 -3.46
CA PRO A 86 3.43 -6.68 -2.24
C PRO A 86 2.85 -8.09 -2.43
N PHE A 87 2.05 -8.32 -3.48
CA PHE A 87 1.50 -9.65 -3.78
C PHE A 87 2.56 -10.72 -4.07
N THR A 88 3.74 -10.31 -4.53
CA THR A 88 4.82 -11.25 -4.82
C THR A 88 5.53 -11.70 -3.56
N GLY A 89 5.61 -10.85 -2.52
CA GLY A 89 6.45 -11.09 -1.35
C GLY A 89 7.96 -10.96 -1.61
N GLU A 90 8.37 -10.61 -2.82
CA GLU A 90 9.77 -10.72 -3.28
C GLU A 90 10.60 -9.44 -3.11
N GLY A 91 10.01 -8.34 -2.62
CA GLY A 91 10.67 -7.04 -2.53
C GLY A 91 12.02 -7.08 -1.79
N ASN A 92 12.07 -7.78 -0.65
CA ASN A 92 13.31 -7.94 0.13
C ASN A 92 14.37 -8.74 -0.62
N GLN A 93 13.98 -9.83 -1.28
CA GLN A 93 14.92 -10.68 -2.02
C GLN A 93 15.55 -9.90 -3.18
N LEU A 94 14.73 -9.15 -3.93
CA LEU A 94 15.22 -8.34 -5.05
C LEU A 94 16.10 -7.17 -4.58
N ALA A 95 15.82 -6.58 -3.42
CA ALA A 95 16.68 -5.54 -2.85
C ALA A 95 18.08 -6.06 -2.51
N ILE A 96 18.18 -7.30 -1.99
CA ILE A 96 19.47 -7.91 -1.65
C ILE A 96 20.24 -8.34 -2.90
N ILE A 97 19.57 -8.97 -3.87
CA ILE A 97 20.22 -9.46 -5.09
C ILE A 97 20.74 -8.29 -5.96
N GLY A 98 20.04 -7.16 -5.97
CA GLY A 98 20.41 -6.01 -6.79
C GLY A 98 21.41 -5.05 -6.16
N ALA A 99 21.81 -5.26 -4.89
CA ALA A 99 22.80 -4.43 -4.18
C ALA A 99 24.24 -4.85 -4.50
#